data_AF-A0A955YML0-F1
#
_entry.id   AF-A0A955YML0-F1
#
_cell.length_a   1.000
_cell.length_b   1.000
_cell.length_c   1.000
_cell.angle_alpha   90.00
_cell.angle_beta   90.00
_cell.angle_gamma   90.00
#
_symmetry.space_group_name_H-M   'P 1'
#
loop_
_entity.id
_entity.type
_entity.pdbx_description
1 polymer ?
#
loop_
_entity_poly.entity_id
_entity_poly.type
_entity_poly.pdbx_seq_one_letter_code
_entity_poly.pdbx_strand_id
1 'polypeptide(L)'
;MSKRPLPVIDEPASSLHVDGRRNYVHPADVHGRFLTRRRIVFAVLIAVYVALPFVHVGGRPAVFLDVAHRRFFLFGLSLNAQDFWLAFFVLSGIG
;
A
#
# COMPACT_ATOMS: atom_id res chain seq x y z
N MET A 1 5.12 3.19 28.31
CA MET A 1 3.79 2.80 27.82
C MET A 1 2.76 3.38 28.76
N SER A 2 2.10 4.48 28.40
CA SER A 2 1.01 5.03 29.23
C SER A 2 -0.23 4.17 29.00
N LYS A 3 -0.52 3.28 29.95
CA LYS A 3 -1.75 2.48 29.97
C LYS A 3 -2.90 3.39 30.44
N ARG A 4 -3.38 4.28 29.57
CA ARG A 4 -4.67 4.93 29.83
C ARG A 4 -5.75 3.89 29.53
N PRO A 5 -6.57 3.47 30.52
CA PRO A 5 -7.68 2.59 30.25
C PRO A 5 -8.62 3.29 29.27
N LEU A 6 -9.05 2.57 28.22
CA LEU A 6 -10.07 3.06 27.32
C LEU A 6 -11.39 3.14 28.12
N PRO A 7 -12.19 4.21 27.95
CA PRO A 7 -13.50 4.28 28.58
C PRO A 7 -14.35 3.10 28.06
N VAL A 8 -14.80 2.26 28.99
CA VAL A 8 -15.78 1.22 28.70
C VAL A 8 -17.12 1.91 28.54
N ILE A 9 -17.71 1.81 27.35
CA ILE A 9 -19.02 2.40 27.07
C ILE A 9 -20.06 1.29 27.26
N ASP A 10 -20.86 1.42 28.32
CA ASP A 10 -21.93 0.46 28.66
C ASP A 10 -23.22 0.70 27.85
N GLU A 11 -23.26 1.77 27.04
CA GLU A 11 -24.40 2.07 26.17
C GLU A 11 -24.41 1.23 24.90
N PRO A 12 -25.60 0.81 24.41
CA PRO A 12 -25.72 0.01 23.20
C PRO A 12 -25.08 0.74 22.01
N ALA A 13 -24.30 0.00 21.20
CA ALA A 13 -23.56 0.50 20.03
C ALA A 13 -24.52 0.91 18.88
N SER A 14 -25.30 1.96 19.11
CA SER A 14 -26.15 2.63 18.14
C SER A 14 -25.45 3.91 17.66
N SER A 15 -25.61 4.26 16.38
CA SER A 15 -25.16 5.54 15.83
C SER A 15 -25.98 6.74 16.35
N LEU A 16 -27.06 6.46 17.08
CA LEU A 16 -27.99 7.42 17.67
C LEU A 16 -28.15 7.11 19.17
N HIS A 17 -27.98 8.14 20.00
CA HIS A 17 -28.38 8.09 21.41
C HIS A 17 -29.90 8.02 21.56
N VAL A 18 -30.36 7.65 22.75
CA VAL A 18 -31.79 7.59 23.11
C VAL A 18 -32.48 8.96 22.98
N ASP A 19 -31.71 10.05 23.05
CA ASP A 19 -32.18 11.44 22.87
C ASP A 19 -32.22 11.90 21.40
N GLY A 20 -31.92 11.01 20.44
CA GLY A 20 -31.91 11.30 19.01
C GLY A 20 -30.65 12.02 18.50
N ARG A 21 -29.67 12.29 19.35
CA ARG A 21 -28.39 12.89 18.93
C ARG A 21 -27.47 11.84 18.31
N ARG A 22 -26.67 12.27 17.32
CA ARG A 22 -25.69 11.40 16.66
C ARG A 22 -24.49 11.12 17.58
N ASN A 23 -24.16 9.85 17.75
CA ASN A 23 -22.94 9.45 18.45
C ASN A 23 -21.76 9.48 17.47
N TYR A 24 -20.80 10.39 17.69
CA TYR A 24 -19.60 10.51 16.86
C TYR A 24 -18.50 9.61 17.43
N VAL A 25 -18.23 8.50 16.76
CA VAL A 25 -17.10 7.62 17.10
C VAL A 25 -15.80 8.28 16.66
N HIS A 26 -14.96 8.66 17.62
CA HIS A 26 -13.62 9.13 17.37
C HIS A 26 -12.62 7.98 17.52
N PRO A 27 -11.77 7.71 16.52
CA PRO A 27 -10.77 6.66 16.63
C PRO A 27 -9.78 7.00 17.75
N ALA A 28 -9.48 6.02 18.59
CA ALA A 28 -8.49 6.19 19.65
C ALA A 28 -7.08 6.34 19.07
N ASP A 29 -6.25 7.16 19.73
CA ASP A 29 -4.85 7.32 19.39
C ASP A 29 -4.05 6.05 19.66
N VAL A 30 -3.80 5.28 18.62
CA VAL A 30 -3.00 4.05 18.70
C VAL A 30 -1.52 4.41 18.82
N HIS A 31 -0.80 3.74 19.73
CA HIS A 31 0.65 3.89 19.87
C HIS A 31 1.29 2.50 20.01
N GLY A 32 2.41 2.27 19.32
CA GLY A 32 3.15 1.01 19.46
C GLY A 32 4.05 0.62 18.28
N ARG A 33 4.68 -0.56 18.42
CA ARG A 33 5.64 -1.11 17.46
C ARG A 33 5.04 -1.32 16.08
N PHE A 34 3.81 -1.84 16.01
CA PHE A 34 3.11 -2.09 14.73
C PHE A 34 2.76 -0.80 14.00
N LEU A 35 2.29 0.24 14.72
CA LEU A 35 2.02 1.54 14.10
C LEU A 35 3.29 2.17 13.52
N THR A 36 4.39 2.08 14.28
CA THR A 36 5.70 2.60 13.84
C THR A 36 6.19 1.86 12.60
N ARG A 37 6.15 0.52 12.60
CA ARG A 37 6.50 -0.30 11.43
C ARG A 37 5.63 0.03 10.22
N ARG A 38 4.31 0.18 10.40
CA ARG A 38 3.40 0.56 9.31
C ARG A 38 3.81 1.89 8.67
N ARG A 39 4.14 2.90 9.49
CA ARG A 39 4.60 4.21 9.00
C ARG A 39 5.92 4.11 8.25
N ILE A 40 6.86 3.33 8.74
CA ILE A 40 8.15 3.10 8.06
C ILE A 40 7.95 2.40 6.72
N VAL A 41 7.18 1.29 6.70
CA VAL A 41 6.89 0.55 5.45
C VAL A 41 6.21 1.46 4.44
N PHE A 42 5.21 2.25 4.88
CA PHE A 42 4.58 3.25 4.02
C PHE A 42 5.59 4.23 3.43
N ALA A 43 6.43 4.85 4.27
CA ALA A 43 7.43 5.81 3.82
C ALA A 43 8.43 5.19 2.82
N VAL A 44 8.88 3.95 3.10
CA VAL A 44 9.78 3.21 2.21
C VAL A 44 9.10 2.91 0.87
N LEU A 45 7.87 2.41 0.86
CA LEU A 45 7.15 2.11 -0.38
C LEU A 45 6.92 3.36 -1.23
N ILE A 46 6.59 4.50 -0.59
CA ILE A 46 6.43 5.78 -1.29
C ILE A 46 7.76 6.26 -1.86
N ALA A 47 8.85 6.20 -1.08
CA ALA A 47 10.18 6.57 -1.55
C ALA A 47 10.61 5.72 -2.75
N VAL A 48 10.38 4.40 -2.70
CA VAL A 48 10.64 3.49 -3.82
C VAL A 48 9.79 3.87 -5.03
N TYR A 49 8.48 4.02 -4.88
CA TYR A 49 7.57 4.36 -5.97
C TYR A 49 7.98 5.65 -6.69
N VAL A 50 8.31 6.70 -5.92
CA VAL A 50 8.75 7.98 -6.46
C VAL A 50 10.12 7.85 -7.15
N ALA A 51 11.01 6.99 -6.66
CA ALA A 51 12.34 6.80 -7.26
C ALA A 51 12.31 6.02 -8.60
N LEU A 52 11.30 5.18 -8.85
CA LEU A 52 11.23 4.33 -10.04
C LEU A 52 11.45 5.05 -11.39
N PRO A 53 10.84 6.21 -11.68
CA PRO A 53 11.05 6.91 -12.95
C PRO A 53 12.42 7.60 -13.05
N PHE A 54 13.11 7.85 -11.93
CA PHE A 54 14.39 8.60 -11.93
C PHE A 54 15.61 7.69 -11.94
N VAL A 55 15.50 6.48 -11.37
CA VAL A 55 16.56 5.47 -11.45
C VAL A 55 16.59 4.90 -12.87
N HIS A 56 17.71 4.99 -13.56
CA HIS A 56 17.86 4.47 -14.92
C HIS A 56 18.56 3.11 -14.91
N VAL A 57 17.98 2.12 -15.59
CA VAL A 57 18.53 0.78 -15.78
C VAL A 57 18.55 0.50 -17.27
N GLY A 58 19.72 0.19 -17.85
CA GLY A 58 19.85 -0.10 -19.29
C GLY A 58 19.44 1.07 -20.20
N GLY A 59 19.63 2.31 -19.75
CA GLY A 59 19.32 3.53 -20.52
C GLY A 59 17.84 3.95 -20.51
N ARG A 60 16.99 3.30 -19.72
CA ARG A 60 15.56 3.64 -19.53
C ARG A 60 15.24 3.75 -18.04
N PRO A 61 14.15 4.45 -17.64
CA PRO A 61 13.69 4.43 -16.26
C PRO A 61 13.46 3.00 -15.75
N ALA A 62 13.67 2.79 -14.45
CA ALA A 62 13.54 1.46 -13.82
C ALA A 62 12.12 0.92 -13.98
N VAL A 63 11.10 1.78 -14.02
CA VAL A 63 9.77 1.41 -14.51
C VAL A 63 9.33 2.40 -15.58
N PHE A 64 9.12 1.91 -16.80
CA PHE A 64 8.63 2.68 -17.93
C PHE A 64 7.56 1.89 -18.68
N LEU A 65 6.35 2.45 -18.77
CA LEU A 65 5.20 1.79 -19.41
C LEU A 65 4.86 2.52 -20.71
N ASP A 66 5.27 1.97 -21.84
CA ASP A 66 4.91 2.48 -23.17
C ASP A 66 3.66 1.76 -23.67
N VAL A 67 2.50 2.34 -23.35
CA VAL A 67 1.19 1.79 -23.73
C VAL A 67 0.96 1.89 -25.24
N ALA A 68 1.47 2.92 -25.90
CA ALA A 68 1.30 3.15 -27.33
C ALA A 68 1.96 2.04 -28.15
N HIS A 69 3.17 1.65 -27.78
CA HIS A 69 3.90 0.58 -28.47
C HIS A 69 3.78 -0.78 -27.79
N ARG A 70 3.01 -0.89 -26.70
CA ARG A 70 2.82 -2.12 -25.91
C ARG A 70 4.13 -2.71 -25.41
N ARG A 71 5.05 -1.85 -24.95
CA ARG A 71 6.35 -2.24 -24.39
C ARG A 71 6.44 -1.77 -22.95
N PHE A 72 6.78 -2.67 -22.06
CA PHE A 72 6.89 -2.40 -20.64
C PHE A 72 8.31 -2.73 -20.19
N PHE A 73 8.98 -1.75 -19.57
CA PHE A 73 10.32 -1.91 -19.04
C PHE A 73 10.24 -1.90 -17.52
N LEU A 74 10.63 -3.02 -16.90
CA LEU A 74 10.57 -3.23 -15.46
C LEU A 74 11.93 -3.72 -14.97
N PHE A 75 12.64 -2.89 -14.22
CA PHE A 75 13.93 -3.19 -13.59
C PHE A 75 14.99 -3.77 -14.56
N GLY A 76 14.99 -3.29 -15.82
CA GLY A 76 15.86 -3.78 -16.90
C GLY A 76 15.28 -4.94 -17.72
N LEU A 77 14.17 -5.56 -17.29
CA LEU A 77 13.41 -6.51 -18.09
C LEU A 77 12.57 -5.76 -19.12
N SER A 78 12.55 -6.26 -20.36
CA SER A 78 11.69 -5.76 -21.43
C SER A 78 10.57 -6.77 -21.68
N LEU A 79 9.32 -6.37 -21.43
CA LEU A 79 8.13 -7.17 -21.66
C LEU A 79 7.32 -6.53 -22.80
N ASN A 80 7.13 -7.24 -23.90
CA ASN A 80 6.19 -6.82 -24.93
C ASN A 80 4.84 -7.52 -24.72
N ALA A 81 3.76 -6.99 -25.30
CA ALA A 81 2.45 -7.64 -25.23
C ALA A 81 2.45 -9.09 -25.77
N GLN A 82 3.35 -9.43 -26.70
CA GLN A 82 3.52 -10.80 -27.19
C GLN A 82 4.16 -11.75 -26.16
N ASP A 83 4.88 -11.22 -25.18
CA ASP A 83 5.63 -12.02 -24.20
C ASP A 83 4.83 -12.26 -22.92
N PHE A 84 3.60 -11.75 -22.84
CA PHE A 84 2.80 -11.79 -21.60
C PHE A 84 2.46 -13.22 -21.16
N TRP A 85 2.35 -14.16 -22.11
CA TRP A 85 2.16 -15.57 -21.80
C TRP A 85 3.40 -16.20 -21.15
N LEU A 86 4.61 -15.67 -21.37
CA LEU A 86 5.83 -16.13 -20.69
C LEU A 86 5.82 -15.79 -19.19
N ALA A 87 5.15 -14.70 -18.80
CA ALA A 87 4.99 -14.32 -17.40
C ALA A 87 4.22 -15.39 -16.60
N PHE A 88 3.33 -16.15 -17.24
CA PHE A 88 2.67 -17.30 -16.62
C PHE A 88 3.70 -18.30 -16.10
N PHE A 89 4.71 -18.67 -16.88
CA PHE A 89 5.73 -19.65 -16.47
C PHE A 89 6.63 -19.13 -15.36
N VAL A 90 6.89 -17.82 -15.29
CA VAL A 90 7.65 -17.24 -14.16
C VAL A 90 6.82 -17.28 -12.88
N LEU A 91 5.51 -17.02 -12.97
CA LEU A 91 4.61 -17.01 -11.81
C LEU A 91 4.20 -18.40 -11.35
N SER A 92 4.10 -19.38 -12.26
CA SER A 92 3.67 -20.76 -11.96
C SER A 92 4.83 -21.74 -11.80
N GLY A 93 5.99 -21.45 -12.42
CA GLY A 93 7.18 -22.31 -12.36
C GLY A 93 8.07 -22.05 -11.16
N ILE A 94 7.83 -20.97 -10.40
CA ILE A 94 8.44 -20.73 -9.08
C ILE A 94 7.47 -21.28 -8.03
N GLY A 95 7.39 -22.61 -7.97
CA GLY A 95 6.66 -23.39 -6.97
C GLY A 95 7.53 -24.51 -6.45
#